data_AF-A0A8C7Z488-F1
#
_entry.id   AF-A0A8C7Z488-F1
#
_cell.length_a   1.000
_cell.length_b   1.000
_cell.length_c   1.000
_cell.angle_alpha   90.00
_cell.angle_beta   90.00
_cell.angle_gamma   90.00
#
_symmetry.space_group_name_H-M   'P 1'
#
loop_
_entity.id
_entity.type
_entity.pdbx_description
1 polymer ?
#
loop_
_entity_poly.entity_id
_entity_poly.type
_entity_poly.pdbx_seq_one_letter_code
_entity_poly.pdbx_strand_id
1 'polypeptide(L)'
;MSLLTDMDAIRLLTFFFIYIFKVLKKCLTSILILMYYLCLVCFFFYPILFYFILLYSIALLVLFGSSKASIIEIIDRLKSAFCCFSLPSAEEPRNLNRDPGAGGGSETLAEMFRNQYDNDVTVWSPQGRIHQIEYAMEAVKQGSATVGLKSRTHAVLVALKRAQSELAAHQKKILHVDNHIGISIAGLTADARLLCNFMRQECLDSRFVFDRPLPTSRLVSLIGSKTQIPTQRYGRRPYGVGLLIAGYDDMGPHIFQTCPSANYFDCKAMSIGARSQSARTYLERCMDKFSDCNLNDLVQHGLRALRETLPAEQDLTTKVRSPTAHLSALSSSLLSQSIYACSEPETPFQNVSIGIVGKEMEFTIYDDDDVAPFLVGLEERPQRKVQQRTSYHHYQHLLFVNAS
;
A
#
# COMPACT_ATOMS: atom_id res chain seq x y z
N MET A 1 1.35 -18.40 -60.89
CA MET A 1 0.06 -17.69 -60.87
C MET A 1 -0.92 -18.30 -59.85
N SER A 2 -0.41 -18.80 -58.73
CA SER A 2 -1.16 -19.62 -57.75
C SER A 2 -0.86 -19.23 -56.29
N LEU A 3 -0.13 -18.13 -56.07
CA LEU A 3 0.18 -17.57 -54.74
C LEU A 3 -0.46 -16.20 -54.49
N LEU A 4 -1.06 -15.59 -55.52
CA LEU A 4 -1.76 -14.30 -55.39
C LEU A 4 -3.21 -14.44 -54.91
N THR A 5 -3.81 -15.63 -54.99
CA THR A 5 -5.22 -15.87 -54.64
C THR A 5 -5.45 -16.15 -53.15
N ASP A 6 -4.43 -16.60 -52.40
CA ASP A 6 -4.58 -16.95 -50.97
C ASP A 6 -4.54 -15.72 -50.04
N MET A 7 -3.79 -14.67 -50.40
CA MET A 7 -3.68 -13.46 -49.57
C MET A 7 -4.99 -12.64 -49.54
N ASP A 8 -5.75 -12.65 -50.62
CA ASP A 8 -7.04 -11.97 -50.70
C ASP A 8 -8.13 -12.74 -49.95
N ALA A 9 -8.08 -14.07 -49.94
CA ALA A 9 -8.99 -14.91 -49.16
C ALA A 9 -8.82 -14.71 -47.64
N ILE A 10 -7.57 -14.60 -47.15
CA ILE A 10 -7.27 -14.36 -45.73
C ILE A 10 -7.73 -12.95 -45.30
N ARG A 11 -7.56 -11.94 -46.17
CA ARG A 11 -8.05 -10.58 -45.93
C ARG A 11 -9.58 -10.53 -45.89
N LEU A 12 -10.26 -11.23 -46.80
CA LEU A 12 -11.72 -11.30 -46.80
C LEU A 12 -12.25 -11.98 -45.52
N LEU A 13 -11.60 -13.07 -45.08
CA LEU A 13 -11.97 -13.81 -43.88
C LEU A 13 -11.78 -12.94 -42.62
N THR A 14 -10.68 -12.20 -42.52
CA THR A 14 -10.44 -11.29 -41.38
C THR A 14 -11.44 -10.14 -41.34
N PHE A 15 -11.79 -9.54 -42.49
CA PHE A 15 -12.86 -8.53 -42.54
C PHE A 15 -14.23 -9.10 -42.13
N PHE A 16 -14.54 -10.33 -42.56
CA PHE A 16 -15.77 -11.01 -42.19
C PHE A 16 -15.85 -11.30 -40.68
N PHE A 17 -14.75 -11.77 -40.09
CA PHE A 17 -14.66 -11.99 -38.63
C PHE A 17 -14.77 -10.68 -37.83
N ILE A 18 -14.11 -9.60 -38.27
CA ILE A 18 -14.20 -8.28 -37.61
C ILE A 18 -15.62 -7.72 -37.70
N TYR A 19 -16.29 -7.91 -38.84
CA TYR A 19 -17.68 -7.49 -39.02
C TYR A 19 -18.63 -8.27 -38.11
N ILE A 20 -18.51 -9.61 -38.06
CA ILE A 20 -19.27 -10.45 -37.14
C ILE A 20 -19.01 -10.05 -35.69
N PHE A 21 -17.76 -9.80 -35.29
CA PHE A 21 -17.43 -9.39 -33.92
C PHE A 21 -18.05 -8.03 -33.56
N LYS A 22 -18.08 -7.07 -34.51
CA LYS A 22 -18.75 -5.77 -34.32
C LYS A 22 -20.26 -5.93 -34.15
N VAL A 23 -20.89 -6.78 -34.97
CA VAL A 23 -22.34 -7.06 -34.87
C VAL A 23 -22.66 -7.78 -33.57
N LEU A 24 -21.86 -8.77 -33.18
CA LEU A 24 -22.03 -9.52 -31.93
C LEU A 24 -21.87 -8.62 -30.70
N LYS A 25 -20.87 -7.74 -30.69
CA LYS A 25 -20.66 -6.76 -29.61
C LYS A 25 -21.84 -5.81 -29.47
N LYS A 26 -22.39 -5.34 -30.60
CA LYS A 26 -23.57 -4.44 -30.62
C LYS A 26 -24.82 -5.14 -30.09
N CYS A 27 -25.02 -6.40 -30.47
CA CYS A 27 -26.12 -7.24 -29.98
C CYS A 27 -25.98 -7.51 -28.47
N LEU A 28 -24.77 -7.82 -27.99
CA LEU A 28 -24.49 -8.07 -26.58
C LEU A 28 -24.72 -6.81 -25.73
N THR A 29 -24.30 -5.62 -26.20
CA THR A 29 -24.61 -4.35 -25.51
C THR A 29 -26.10 -4.06 -25.47
N SER A 30 -26.86 -4.33 -26.53
CA SER A 30 -28.31 -4.14 -26.53
C SER A 30 -29.02 -5.09 -25.55
N ILE A 31 -28.56 -6.34 -25.44
CA ILE A 31 -29.08 -7.32 -24.48
C ILE A 31 -28.75 -6.89 -23.04
N LEU A 32 -27.52 -6.43 -22.79
CA LEU A 32 -27.10 -5.91 -21.48
C LEU A 32 -27.90 -4.66 -21.07
N ILE A 33 -28.18 -3.76 -22.01
CA ILE A 33 -29.03 -2.60 -21.78
C ILE A 33 -30.46 -3.03 -21.48
N LEU A 34 -31.02 -3.98 -22.23
CA LEU A 34 -32.37 -4.49 -21.98
C LEU A 34 -32.47 -5.18 -20.61
N MET A 35 -31.46 -5.98 -20.23
CA MET A 35 -31.38 -6.58 -18.90
C MET A 35 -31.25 -5.54 -17.79
N TYR A 36 -30.47 -4.47 -18.01
CA TYR A 36 -30.34 -3.36 -17.07
C TYR A 36 -31.66 -2.61 -16.89
N TYR A 37 -32.39 -2.31 -17.97
CA TYR A 37 -33.71 -1.67 -17.89
C TYR A 37 -34.75 -2.57 -17.25
N LEU A 38 -34.77 -3.87 -17.56
CA LEU A 38 -35.66 -4.83 -16.92
C LEU A 38 -35.37 -4.93 -15.42
N CYS A 39 -34.10 -4.94 -15.04
CA CYS A 39 -33.66 -4.91 -13.64
C CYS A 39 -34.08 -3.61 -12.95
N LEU A 40 -33.94 -2.45 -13.61
CA LEU A 40 -34.37 -1.15 -13.08
C LEU A 40 -35.89 -1.08 -12.87
N VAL A 41 -36.67 -1.61 -13.81
CA VAL A 41 -38.13 -1.68 -13.69
C VAL A 41 -38.53 -2.61 -12.53
N CYS A 42 -37.87 -3.77 -12.39
CA CYS A 42 -38.11 -4.66 -11.26
C CYS A 42 -37.69 -4.04 -9.92
N PHE A 43 -36.59 -3.28 -9.87
CA PHE A 43 -36.05 -2.74 -8.62
C PHE A 43 -36.72 -1.44 -8.16
N PHE A 44 -37.19 -0.61 -9.08
CA PHE A 44 -37.80 0.68 -8.74
C PHE A 44 -39.33 0.67 -8.82
N PHE A 45 -39.94 -0.02 -9.79
CA PHE A 45 -41.39 0.09 -10.01
C PHE A 45 -42.22 -0.80 -9.09
N TYR A 46 -41.74 -2.01 -8.77
CA TYR A 46 -42.41 -2.92 -7.84
C TYR A 46 -42.51 -2.39 -6.40
N PRO A 47 -41.46 -1.80 -5.78
CA PRO A 47 -41.60 -1.26 -4.44
C PRO A 47 -42.53 -0.04 -4.39
N ILE A 48 -42.58 0.77 -5.46
CA ILE A 48 -43.51 1.91 -5.54
C ILE A 48 -44.95 1.43 -5.65
N LEU A 49 -45.24 0.47 -6.53
CA LEU A 49 -46.59 -0.09 -6.68
C LEU A 49 -47.06 -0.78 -5.39
N PHE A 50 -46.15 -1.47 -4.69
CA PHE A 50 -46.44 -2.08 -3.39
C PHE A 50 -46.76 -1.03 -2.32
N TYR A 51 -46.03 0.09 -2.28
CA TYR A 51 -46.30 1.17 -1.32
C TYR A 51 -47.67 1.80 -1.54
N PHE A 52 -48.10 1.95 -2.79
CA PHE A 52 -49.44 2.41 -3.14
C PHE A 52 -50.54 1.42 -2.72
N ILE A 53 -50.33 0.12 -2.94
CA ILE A 53 -51.26 -0.93 -2.49
C ILE A 53 -51.35 -0.94 -0.97
N LEU A 54 -50.22 -0.83 -0.26
CA LEU A 54 -50.19 -0.79 1.20
C LEU A 54 -50.91 0.44 1.76
N LEU A 55 -50.68 1.63 1.18
CA LEU A 55 -51.40 2.85 1.56
C LEU A 55 -52.91 2.73 1.32
N TYR A 56 -53.30 2.15 0.18
CA TYR A 56 -54.71 1.94 -0.15
C TYR A 56 -55.38 0.95 0.81
N SER A 57 -54.71 -0.14 1.16
CA SER A 57 -55.18 -1.11 2.16
C SER A 57 -55.29 -0.51 3.56
N ILE A 58 -54.33 0.33 3.97
CA ILE A 58 -54.39 1.05 5.25
C ILE A 58 -55.54 2.06 5.25
N ALA A 59 -55.75 2.80 4.16
CA ALA A 59 -56.85 3.75 4.02
C ALA A 59 -58.23 3.06 4.11
N LEU A 60 -58.39 1.87 3.50
CA LEU A 60 -59.60 1.07 3.65
C LEU A 60 -59.83 0.60 5.10
N LEU A 61 -58.79 0.15 5.79
CA LEU A 61 -58.90 -0.31 7.18
C LEU A 61 -59.29 0.82 8.16
N VAL A 62 -58.86 2.05 7.88
CA VAL A 62 -59.25 3.24 8.64
C VAL A 62 -60.71 3.64 8.37
N LEU A 63 -61.18 3.51 7.13
CA LEU A 63 -62.59 3.80 6.76
C LEU A 63 -63.60 2.82 7.38
N PHE A 64 -63.20 1.58 7.64
CA PHE A 64 -64.08 0.54 8.23
C PHE A 64 -63.98 0.44 9.77
N GLY A 65 -63.33 1.40 10.46
CA GLY A 65 -63.42 1.54 11.92
C GLY A 65 -62.75 0.43 12.74
N SER A 66 -61.71 -0.22 12.21
CA SER A 66 -60.95 -1.23 12.97
C SER A 66 -60.13 -0.61 14.12
N SER A 67 -60.00 -1.33 15.24
CA SER A 67 -59.21 -0.87 16.39
C SER A 67 -57.73 -0.69 16.04
N LYS A 68 -57.07 0.32 16.64
CA LYS A 68 -55.65 0.65 16.37
C LYS A 68 -54.69 -0.54 16.57
N ALA A 69 -55.00 -1.46 17.48
CA ALA A 69 -54.20 -2.65 17.76
C ALA A 69 -54.22 -3.66 16.59
N SER A 70 -55.36 -3.83 15.95
CA SER A 70 -55.54 -4.77 14.83
C SER A 70 -54.77 -4.32 13.57
N ILE A 71 -54.65 -3.01 13.36
CA ILE A 71 -53.93 -2.44 12.21
C ILE A 71 -52.41 -2.65 12.35
N ILE A 72 -51.87 -2.52 13.56
CA ILE A 72 -50.43 -2.71 13.83
C ILE A 72 -50.03 -4.17 13.62
N GLU A 73 -50.84 -5.13 14.08
CA GLU A 73 -50.56 -6.56 13.91
C GLU A 73 -50.56 -6.99 12.43
N ILE A 74 -51.45 -6.40 11.62
CA ILE A 74 -51.50 -6.64 10.17
C ILE A 74 -50.27 -6.06 9.46
N ILE A 75 -49.83 -4.85 9.85
CA ILE A 75 -48.62 -4.22 9.31
C ILE A 75 -47.37 -5.07 9.60
N ASP A 76 -47.24 -5.61 10.81
CA ASP A 76 -46.09 -6.46 11.16
C ASP A 76 -46.11 -7.82 10.45
N ARG A 77 -47.30 -8.40 10.19
CA ARG A 77 -47.41 -9.60 9.35
C ARG A 77 -47.11 -9.34 7.87
N LEU A 78 -47.43 -8.16 7.34
CA LEU A 78 -47.08 -7.76 5.98
C LEU A 78 -45.57 -7.49 5.83
N LYS A 79 -44.92 -6.95 6.87
CA LYS A 79 -43.44 -6.80 6.90
C LYS A 79 -42.72 -8.14 6.95
N SER A 80 -43.21 -9.11 7.72
CA SER A 80 -42.58 -10.43 7.82
C SER A 80 -42.70 -11.23 6.51
N ALA A 81 -43.80 -11.10 5.78
CA ALA A 81 -43.97 -11.70 4.45
C ALA A 81 -42.98 -11.13 3.39
N PHE A 82 -42.52 -9.88 3.55
CA PHE A 82 -41.58 -9.24 2.63
C PHE A 82 -40.11 -9.64 2.88
N CYS A 83 -39.78 -10.11 4.08
CA CYS A 83 -38.43 -10.63 4.38
C CYS A 83 -38.10 -11.88 3.54
N CYS A 84 -39.11 -12.58 3.02
CA CYS A 84 -38.96 -13.76 2.17
C CYS A 84 -38.64 -13.46 0.69
N PHE A 85 -38.66 -12.19 0.23
CA PHE A 85 -38.40 -11.83 -1.17
C PHE A 85 -37.06 -11.11 -1.39
N SER A 86 -36.27 -10.91 -0.33
CA SER A 86 -34.87 -10.53 -0.48
C SER A 86 -34.10 -11.71 -1.08
N LEU A 87 -33.40 -11.46 -2.19
CA LEU A 87 -32.47 -12.38 -2.85
C LEU A 87 -31.71 -13.24 -1.82
N PRO A 88 -31.56 -14.56 -2.04
CA PRO A 88 -30.77 -15.39 -1.14
C PRO A 88 -29.35 -14.84 -1.15
N SER A 89 -28.96 -14.22 -0.04
CA SER A 89 -27.56 -13.92 0.23
C SER A 89 -26.82 -15.25 0.18
N ALA A 90 -25.76 -15.31 -0.62
CA ALA A 90 -25.00 -16.52 -0.93
C ALA A 90 -24.87 -17.45 0.28
N GLU A 91 -25.47 -18.65 0.18
CA GLU A 91 -25.17 -19.74 1.10
C GLU A 91 -23.66 -19.97 1.06
N GLU A 92 -23.02 -19.86 2.23
CA GLU A 92 -21.68 -20.42 2.44
C GLU A 92 -21.66 -21.87 1.96
N PRO A 93 -20.58 -22.33 1.30
CA PRO A 93 -20.47 -23.73 0.94
C PRO A 93 -20.51 -24.57 2.23
N ARG A 94 -21.61 -25.31 2.42
CA ARG A 94 -21.70 -26.39 3.39
C ARG A 94 -20.54 -27.35 3.09
N ASN A 95 -19.54 -27.34 3.96
CA ASN A 95 -18.47 -28.33 3.99
C ASN A 95 -19.09 -29.72 4.23
N LEU A 96 -19.46 -30.41 3.16
CA LEU A 96 -19.56 -31.87 3.17
C LEU A 96 -18.14 -32.39 3.22
N ASN A 97 -17.65 -32.63 4.43
CA ASN A 97 -16.72 -33.70 4.80
C ASN A 97 -16.35 -33.52 6.27
N ARG A 98 -17.04 -34.23 7.16
CA ARG A 98 -16.48 -34.74 8.41
C ARG A 98 -17.38 -35.86 8.93
N ASP A 99 -16.77 -37.03 9.03
CA ASP A 99 -17.35 -38.26 9.56
C ASP A 99 -17.92 -38.08 10.97
N PRO A 100 -18.98 -38.81 11.35
CA PRO A 100 -19.51 -38.77 12.71
C PRO A 100 -18.67 -39.71 13.59
N GLY A 101 -17.79 -39.15 14.42
CA GLY A 101 -16.96 -39.99 15.28
C GLY A 101 -16.18 -39.24 16.36
N ALA A 102 -16.73 -39.31 17.58
CA ALA A 102 -16.04 -39.23 18.87
C ALA A 102 -15.54 -37.87 19.38
N GLY A 103 -16.02 -37.52 20.58
CA GLY A 103 -15.32 -36.65 21.53
C GLY A 103 -16.04 -35.35 21.83
N GLY A 104 -16.86 -35.34 22.89
CA GLY A 104 -17.33 -34.10 23.50
C GLY A 104 -16.14 -33.33 24.07
N GLY A 105 -15.68 -32.32 23.34
CA GLY A 105 -14.77 -31.29 23.82
C GLY A 105 -15.57 -30.04 24.15
N SER A 106 -15.44 -29.57 25.39
CA SER A 106 -15.88 -28.24 25.82
C SER A 106 -15.31 -27.19 24.87
N GLU A 107 -16.12 -26.66 23.95
CA GLU A 107 -15.83 -25.40 23.27
C GLU A 107 -15.60 -24.35 24.36
N THR A 108 -14.37 -23.89 24.49
CA THR A 108 -14.02 -22.91 25.51
C THR A 108 -14.70 -21.59 25.15
N LEU A 109 -15.18 -20.82 26.13
CA LEU A 109 -15.70 -19.45 25.94
C LEU A 109 -14.73 -18.53 25.15
N ALA A 110 -13.44 -18.90 25.06
CA ALA A 110 -12.44 -18.25 24.25
C ALA A 110 -12.63 -18.45 22.73
N GLU A 111 -13.20 -19.58 22.28
CA GLU A 111 -13.56 -19.81 20.86
C GLU A 111 -14.85 -19.06 20.46
N MET A 112 -15.72 -18.76 21.42
CA MET A 112 -16.97 -18.02 21.21
C MET A 112 -16.77 -16.50 21.00
N PHE A 113 -15.66 -15.90 21.44
CA PHE A 113 -15.29 -14.54 21.06
C PHE A 113 -14.48 -14.53 19.76
N ARG A 114 -15.09 -15.06 18.69
CA ARG A 114 -14.64 -14.74 17.33
C ARG A 114 -14.64 -13.21 17.20
N ASN A 115 -13.57 -12.67 16.63
CA ASN A 115 -13.26 -11.23 16.51
C ASN A 115 -14.39 -10.46 15.78
N GLN A 116 -15.51 -10.17 16.44
CA GLN A 116 -16.72 -9.69 15.76
C GLN A 116 -16.67 -8.18 15.41
N TYR A 117 -15.70 -7.46 15.97
CA TYR A 117 -15.56 -6.00 15.86
C TYR A 117 -14.55 -5.57 14.80
N ASP A 118 -14.05 -6.48 13.97
CA ASP A 118 -12.92 -6.22 13.08
C ASP A 118 -13.27 -6.02 11.61
N ASN A 119 -14.53 -6.28 11.21
CA ASN A 119 -14.92 -6.27 9.79
C ASN A 119 -15.16 -4.86 9.24
N ASP A 120 -15.56 -3.91 10.09
CA ASP A 120 -16.00 -2.58 9.67
C ASP A 120 -15.25 -1.45 10.39
N VAL A 121 -15.09 -0.32 9.71
CA VAL A 121 -14.50 0.91 10.28
C VAL A 121 -15.45 1.63 11.26
N THR A 122 -16.75 1.31 11.20
CA THR A 122 -17.81 1.97 11.98
C THR A 122 -18.05 1.33 13.35
N VAL A 123 -17.47 0.15 13.58
CA VAL A 123 -17.67 -0.63 14.80
C VAL A 123 -16.50 -0.40 15.74
N TRP A 124 -16.81 -0.01 16.97
CA TRP A 124 -15.83 0.16 18.03
C TRP A 124 -15.67 -1.14 18.81
N SER A 125 -14.43 -1.47 19.17
CA SER A 125 -14.17 -2.56 20.11
C SER A 125 -14.59 -2.17 21.53
N PRO A 126 -14.87 -3.14 22.42
CA PRO A 126 -15.13 -2.87 23.83
C PRO A 126 -14.01 -2.10 24.54
N GLN A 127 -12.78 -2.12 24.00
CA GLN A 127 -11.62 -1.38 24.49
C GLN A 127 -11.52 0.04 23.91
N GLY A 128 -12.48 0.49 23.10
CA GLY A 128 -12.47 1.82 22.48
C GLY A 128 -11.47 1.95 21.34
N ARG A 129 -11.23 0.87 20.56
CA ARG A 129 -10.33 0.86 19.41
C ARG A 129 -11.09 0.53 18.13
N ILE A 130 -10.55 0.95 16.98
CA ILE A 130 -11.09 0.60 15.65
C ILE A 130 -10.06 -0.29 14.96
N HIS A 131 -10.33 -1.60 14.90
CA HIS A 131 -9.37 -2.59 14.42
C HIS A 131 -9.00 -2.39 12.94
N GLN A 132 -9.94 -2.00 12.07
CA GLN A 132 -9.65 -1.74 10.66
C GLN A 132 -8.58 -0.66 10.43
N ILE A 133 -8.55 0.37 11.28
CA ILE A 133 -7.53 1.43 11.21
C ILE A 133 -6.16 0.89 11.64
N GLU A 134 -6.14 0.04 12.67
CA GLU A 134 -4.90 -0.58 13.16
C GLU A 134 -4.30 -1.55 12.15
N TYR A 135 -5.13 -2.33 11.47
CA TYR A 135 -4.69 -3.20 10.39
C TYR A 135 -4.11 -2.40 9.22
N ALA A 136 -4.69 -1.26 8.89
CA ALA A 136 -4.13 -0.36 7.89
C ALA A 136 -2.77 0.21 8.32
N MET A 137 -2.55 0.49 9.61
CA MET A 137 -1.23 0.89 10.13
C MET A 137 -0.21 -0.25 10.04
N GLU A 138 -0.61 -1.50 10.24
CA GLU A 138 0.27 -2.66 10.02
C GLU A 138 0.70 -2.78 8.55
N ALA A 139 -0.20 -2.49 7.60
CA ALA A 139 0.14 -2.46 6.18
C ALA A 139 1.26 -1.45 5.86
N VAL A 140 1.31 -0.31 6.56
CA VAL A 140 2.41 0.67 6.41
C VAL A 140 3.75 0.07 6.87
N LYS A 141 3.76 -0.69 7.96
CA LYS A 141 4.97 -1.35 8.48
C LYS A 141 5.51 -2.43 7.53
N GLN A 142 4.66 -3.01 6.68
CA GLN A 142 5.09 -3.95 5.63
C GLN A 142 5.72 -3.25 4.41
N GLY A 143 5.49 -1.95 4.24
CA GLY A 143 6.13 -1.16 3.18
C GLY A 143 7.64 -1.03 3.40
N SER A 144 8.42 -0.85 2.33
CA SER A 144 9.87 -0.65 2.46
C SER A 144 10.20 0.59 3.31
N ALA A 145 11.37 0.60 3.94
CA ALA A 145 11.79 1.72 4.77
C ALA A 145 11.93 3.03 3.98
N THR A 146 11.60 4.14 4.63
CA THR A 146 11.95 5.49 4.17
C THR A 146 12.18 6.39 5.36
N VAL A 147 13.06 7.37 5.17
CA VAL A 147 13.48 8.36 6.16
C VAL A 147 13.25 9.74 5.57
N GLY A 148 12.73 10.66 6.37
CA GLY A 148 12.63 12.08 6.05
C GLY A 148 13.25 12.90 7.17
N LEU A 149 14.03 13.91 6.80
CA LEU A 149 14.65 14.83 7.77
C LEU A 149 14.81 16.22 7.17
N LYS A 150 14.83 17.24 8.03
CA LYS A 150 14.98 18.64 7.62
C LYS A 150 16.09 19.35 8.38
N SER A 151 16.81 20.22 7.67
CA SER A 151 17.64 21.26 8.27
C SER A 151 16.85 22.57 8.36
N ARG A 152 17.52 23.71 8.57
CA ARG A 152 16.89 25.04 8.44
C ARG A 152 16.64 25.45 6.99
N THR A 153 17.34 24.83 6.04
CA THR A 153 17.39 25.27 4.63
C THR A 153 16.84 24.24 3.65
N HIS A 154 16.91 22.95 3.98
CA HIS A 154 16.55 21.86 3.09
C HIS A 154 15.72 20.78 3.82
N ALA A 155 14.86 20.10 3.08
CA ALA A 155 14.17 18.88 3.48
C ALA A 155 14.59 17.74 2.53
N VAL A 156 14.91 16.59 3.11
CA VAL A 156 15.42 15.43 2.38
C VAL A 156 14.56 14.20 2.69
N LEU A 157 14.19 13.48 1.64
CA LEU A 157 13.59 12.16 1.68
C LEU A 157 14.59 11.14 1.16
N VAL A 158 14.83 10.09 1.92
CA VAL A 158 15.66 8.95 1.50
C VAL A 158 14.79 7.71 1.57
N ALA A 159 14.68 6.97 0.48
CA ALA A 159 13.82 5.80 0.39
C ALA A 159 14.58 4.59 -0.11
N LEU A 160 14.36 3.44 0.54
CA LEU A 160 14.84 2.16 0.06
C LEU A 160 13.85 1.59 -0.96
N LYS A 161 14.26 1.52 -2.23
CA LYS A 161 13.54 0.82 -3.28
C LYS A 161 13.69 -0.69 -3.07
N ARG A 162 12.66 -1.45 -3.44
CA ARG A 162 12.67 -2.92 -3.36
C ARG A 162 12.26 -3.49 -4.72
N ALA A 163 13.06 -4.41 -5.25
CA ALA A 163 12.69 -5.27 -6.36
C ALA A 163 12.00 -6.54 -5.84
N GLN A 164 11.05 -7.08 -6.61
CA GLN A 164 10.38 -8.34 -6.27
C GLN A 164 11.20 -9.56 -6.73
N SER A 165 11.98 -9.40 -7.79
CA SER A 165 12.87 -10.40 -8.37
C SER A 165 14.09 -9.70 -8.98
N GLU A 166 15.15 -10.45 -9.25
CA GLU A 166 16.39 -9.92 -9.86
C GLU A 166 16.16 -9.29 -11.24
N LEU A 167 15.18 -9.82 -12.00
CA LEU A 167 14.80 -9.29 -13.32
C LEU A 167 13.83 -8.11 -13.25
N ALA A 168 13.28 -7.79 -12.07
CA ALA A 168 12.27 -6.75 -11.93
C ALA A 168 12.90 -5.40 -11.59
N ALA A 169 12.46 -4.36 -12.29
CA ALA A 169 12.81 -2.99 -11.94
C ALA A 169 12.31 -2.62 -10.54
N HIS A 170 13.08 -1.77 -9.88
CA HIS A 170 12.76 -1.22 -8.58
C HIS A 170 11.52 -0.32 -8.64
N GLN A 171 10.57 -0.53 -7.73
CA GLN A 171 9.38 0.31 -7.65
C GLN A 171 9.73 1.69 -7.07
N LYS A 172 9.29 2.76 -7.74
CA LYS A 172 9.47 4.14 -7.28
C LYS A 172 8.72 4.39 -5.96
N LYS A 173 9.46 4.83 -4.94
CA LYS A 173 8.92 5.18 -3.62
C LYS A 173 8.70 6.67 -3.43
N ILE A 174 9.55 7.48 -4.05
CA ILE A 174 9.45 8.94 -4.03
C ILE A 174 8.64 9.36 -5.25
N LEU A 175 7.63 10.19 -5.03
CA LEU A 175 6.76 10.74 -6.06
C LEU A 175 6.80 12.26 -5.99
N HIS A 176 7.03 12.89 -7.13
CA HIS A 176 6.96 14.34 -7.29
C HIS A 176 5.49 14.79 -7.26
N VAL A 177 5.15 15.78 -6.44
CA VAL A 177 3.80 16.34 -6.36
C VAL A 177 3.74 17.70 -7.04
N ASP A 178 4.50 18.67 -6.55
CA ASP A 178 4.61 20.02 -7.12
C ASP A 178 6.07 20.47 -7.03
N ASN A 179 6.43 21.60 -7.65
CA ASN A 179 7.81 22.10 -7.69
C ASN A 179 8.43 22.29 -6.30
N HIS A 180 7.65 22.50 -5.24
CA HIS A 180 8.14 22.68 -3.87
C HIS A 180 7.73 21.54 -2.93
N ILE A 181 7.11 20.46 -3.44
CA ILE A 181 6.56 19.36 -2.62
C ILE A 181 6.84 17.99 -3.26
N GLY A 182 7.40 17.10 -2.45
CA GLY A 182 7.56 15.69 -2.76
C GLY A 182 7.04 14.78 -1.67
N ILE A 183 6.72 13.53 -2.03
CA ILE A 183 6.27 12.52 -1.07
C ILE A 183 7.07 11.24 -1.19
N SER A 184 7.28 10.57 -0.07
CA SER A 184 7.74 9.19 0.00
C SER A 184 6.64 8.32 0.62
N ILE A 185 6.41 7.16 0.03
CA ILE A 185 5.26 6.30 0.36
C ILE A 185 5.71 5.06 1.15
N ALA A 186 4.88 4.54 2.03
CA ALA A 186 5.04 3.20 2.60
C ALA A 186 3.67 2.53 2.79
N GLY A 187 3.52 1.28 2.32
CA GLY A 187 2.26 0.55 2.31
C GLY A 187 1.77 0.29 0.89
N LEU A 188 0.45 0.37 0.68
CA LEU A 188 -0.19 0.08 -0.60
C LEU A 188 0.07 1.16 -1.65
N THR A 189 0.84 0.84 -2.68
CA THR A 189 1.18 1.75 -3.79
C THR A 189 -0.03 2.29 -4.55
N ALA A 190 -1.10 1.49 -4.66
CA ALA A 190 -2.34 1.91 -5.34
C ALA A 190 -3.01 3.09 -4.61
N ASP A 191 -3.15 3.01 -3.29
CA ASP A 191 -3.69 4.09 -2.47
C ASP A 191 -2.77 5.32 -2.50
N ALA A 192 -1.46 5.08 -2.48
CA ALA A 192 -0.45 6.14 -2.55
C ALA A 192 -0.60 6.99 -3.83
N ARG A 193 -0.81 6.36 -4.99
CA ARG A 193 -1.03 7.06 -6.26
C ARG A 193 -2.33 7.85 -6.27
N LEU A 194 -3.39 7.33 -5.64
CA LEU A 194 -4.65 8.06 -5.50
C LEU A 194 -4.47 9.34 -4.67
N LEU A 195 -3.77 9.25 -3.54
CA LEU A 195 -3.47 10.41 -2.71
C LEU A 195 -2.52 11.39 -3.43
N CYS A 196 -1.51 10.88 -4.14
CA CYS A 196 -0.60 11.72 -4.93
C CYS A 196 -1.34 12.53 -6.01
N ASN A 197 -2.24 11.90 -6.77
CA ASN A 197 -3.05 12.59 -7.77
C ASN A 197 -3.98 13.63 -7.15
N PHE A 198 -4.56 13.33 -5.98
CA PHE A 198 -5.32 14.31 -5.21
C PHE A 198 -4.46 15.50 -4.81
N MET A 199 -3.25 15.28 -4.25
CA MET A 199 -2.35 16.35 -3.85
C MET A 199 -1.93 17.23 -5.04
N ARG A 200 -1.64 16.61 -6.19
CA ARG A 200 -1.33 17.32 -7.44
C ARG A 200 -2.48 18.23 -7.86
N GLN A 201 -3.71 17.73 -7.81
CA GLN A 201 -4.89 18.53 -8.13
C GLN A 201 -5.01 19.74 -7.21
N GLU A 202 -4.89 19.55 -5.89
CA GLU A 202 -4.99 20.66 -4.92
C GLU A 202 -3.87 21.71 -5.11
N CYS A 203 -2.65 21.29 -5.48
CA CYS A 203 -1.56 22.21 -5.77
C CYS A 203 -1.82 23.01 -7.06
N LEU A 204 -2.28 22.34 -8.12
CA LEU A 204 -2.66 22.99 -9.37
C LEU A 204 -3.82 23.96 -9.19
N ASP A 205 -4.84 23.59 -8.41
CA ASP A 205 -5.98 24.45 -8.10
C ASP A 205 -5.55 25.70 -7.34
N SER A 206 -4.59 25.58 -6.41
CA SER A 206 -4.05 26.74 -5.69
C SER A 206 -3.32 27.71 -6.63
N ARG A 207 -2.49 27.18 -7.53
CA ARG A 207 -1.82 27.98 -8.56
C ARG A 207 -2.81 28.61 -9.53
N PHE A 208 -3.84 27.87 -9.92
CA PHE A 208 -4.86 28.38 -10.85
C PHE A 208 -5.71 29.51 -10.25
N VAL A 209 -6.15 29.36 -8.99
CA VAL A 209 -7.07 30.33 -8.36
C VAL A 209 -6.34 31.51 -7.73
N PHE A 210 -5.17 31.28 -7.13
CA PHE A 210 -4.48 32.26 -6.30
C PHE A 210 -3.09 32.65 -6.81
N ASP A 211 -2.63 32.05 -7.92
CA ASP A 211 -1.29 32.28 -8.51
C ASP A 211 -0.15 32.14 -7.50
N ARG A 212 -0.28 31.20 -6.56
CA ARG A 212 0.72 30.92 -5.53
C ARG A 212 0.88 29.42 -5.26
N PRO A 213 2.07 28.97 -4.83
CA PRO A 213 2.25 27.59 -4.37
C PRO A 213 1.39 27.33 -3.12
N LEU A 214 0.81 26.14 -3.03
CA LEU A 214 0.01 25.74 -1.87
C LEU A 214 0.93 25.50 -0.66
N PRO A 215 0.74 26.18 0.49
CA PRO A 215 1.55 25.93 1.68
C PRO A 215 1.45 24.49 2.17
N THR A 216 2.57 23.92 2.62
CA THR A 216 2.67 22.48 2.92
C THR A 216 1.71 22.07 4.04
N SER A 217 1.61 22.91 5.08
CA SER A 217 0.69 22.71 6.21
C SER A 217 -0.77 22.63 5.78
N ARG A 218 -1.19 23.46 4.81
CA ARG A 218 -2.55 23.48 4.29
C ARG A 218 -2.84 22.24 3.45
N LEU A 219 -1.89 21.82 2.61
CA LEU A 219 -2.00 20.59 1.83
C LEU A 219 -2.20 19.37 2.75
N VAL A 220 -1.43 19.26 3.83
CA VAL A 220 -1.53 18.14 4.78
C VAL A 220 -2.89 18.13 5.50
N SER A 221 -3.44 19.30 5.84
CA SER A 221 -4.79 19.40 6.41
C SER A 221 -5.88 18.90 5.45
N LEU A 222 -5.75 19.17 4.14
CA LEU A 222 -6.64 18.64 3.11
C LEU A 222 -6.53 17.12 2.99
N ILE A 223 -5.32 16.58 3.06
CA ILE A 223 -5.08 15.13 3.08
C ILE A 223 -5.74 14.50 4.30
N GLY A 224 -5.55 15.06 5.50
CA GLY A 224 -6.19 14.59 6.73
C GLY A 224 -7.72 14.56 6.61
N SER A 225 -8.31 15.63 6.04
CA SER A 225 -9.76 15.67 5.78
C SER A 225 -10.20 14.57 4.80
N LYS A 226 -9.44 14.34 3.72
CA LYS A 226 -9.74 13.30 2.73
C LYS A 226 -9.61 11.88 3.29
N THR A 227 -8.57 11.63 4.08
CA THR A 227 -8.28 10.31 4.67
C THR A 227 -9.22 9.99 5.83
N GLN A 228 -9.74 10.99 6.53
CA GLN A 228 -10.70 10.81 7.61
C GLN A 228 -12.06 10.27 7.12
N ILE A 229 -12.57 10.77 5.99
CA ILE A 229 -13.90 10.40 5.47
C ILE A 229 -14.12 8.87 5.37
N PRO A 230 -13.24 8.06 4.73
CA PRO A 230 -13.44 6.62 4.62
C PRO A 230 -13.24 5.84 5.92
N THR A 231 -12.78 6.47 7.02
CA THR A 231 -12.68 5.82 8.35
C THR A 231 -14.00 5.86 9.12
N GLN A 232 -14.96 6.68 8.69
CA GLN A 232 -16.25 6.85 9.39
C GLN A 232 -17.45 6.41 8.54
N ARG A 233 -17.25 6.15 7.24
CA ARG A 233 -18.33 5.74 6.33
C ARG A 233 -18.37 4.22 6.19
N TYR A 234 -19.58 3.67 6.32
CA TYR A 234 -19.84 2.25 6.12
C TYR A 234 -19.41 1.79 4.71
N GLY A 235 -18.90 0.56 4.60
CA GLY A 235 -18.48 -0.05 3.34
C GLY A 235 -17.24 0.59 2.68
N ARG A 236 -16.56 1.53 3.36
CA ARG A 236 -15.27 2.07 2.92
C ARG A 236 -14.16 1.55 3.83
N ARG A 237 -12.94 1.59 3.31
CA ARG A 237 -11.71 1.23 4.04
C ARG A 237 -10.77 2.42 4.17
N PRO A 238 -9.99 2.53 5.25
CA PRO A 238 -8.88 3.48 5.33
C PRO A 238 -7.89 3.25 4.18
N TYR A 239 -7.13 4.30 3.87
CA TYR A 239 -6.01 4.18 2.94
C TYR A 239 -4.87 3.44 3.63
N GLY A 240 -4.42 2.33 3.07
CA GLY A 240 -3.37 1.48 3.62
C GLY A 240 -1.96 2.00 3.34
N VAL A 241 -1.77 3.32 3.41
CA VAL A 241 -0.50 3.99 3.07
C VAL A 241 -0.17 5.06 4.10
N GLY A 242 1.11 5.10 4.50
CA GLY A 242 1.71 6.22 5.21
C GLY A 242 2.54 7.06 4.23
N LEU A 243 2.48 8.38 4.39
CA LEU A 243 3.26 9.32 3.57
C LEU A 243 4.24 10.06 4.46
N LEU A 244 5.46 10.26 3.94
CA LEU A 244 6.35 11.33 4.36
C LEU A 244 6.29 12.41 3.30
N ILE A 245 5.85 13.60 3.67
CA ILE A 245 5.70 14.74 2.77
C ILE A 245 6.81 15.72 3.10
N ALA A 246 7.70 15.97 2.15
CA ALA A 246 8.73 16.99 2.23
C ALA A 246 8.30 18.19 1.38
N GLY A 247 8.26 19.36 2.00
CA GLY A 247 7.94 20.60 1.31
C GLY A 247 8.82 21.75 1.79
N TYR A 248 8.96 22.77 0.96
CA TYR A 248 9.58 24.03 1.34
C TYR A 248 8.60 25.16 1.00
N ASP A 249 8.23 25.96 1.98
CA ASP A 249 7.37 27.13 1.79
C ASP A 249 7.97 28.35 2.51
N ASP A 250 7.19 29.44 2.63
CA ASP A 250 7.65 30.69 3.23
C ASP A 250 8.11 30.53 4.70
N MET A 251 7.64 29.48 5.40
CA MET A 251 8.06 29.14 6.77
C MET A 251 9.31 28.24 6.81
N GLY A 252 9.86 27.91 5.65
CA GLY A 252 11.05 27.08 5.48
C GLY A 252 10.74 25.62 5.16
N PRO A 253 11.64 24.70 5.49
CA PRO A 253 11.46 23.28 5.19
C PRO A 253 10.51 22.59 6.19
N HIS A 254 9.69 21.68 5.67
CA HIS A 254 8.72 20.91 6.41
C HIS A 254 8.83 19.42 6.09
N ILE A 255 8.68 18.58 7.12
CA ILE A 255 8.51 17.13 6.99
C ILE A 255 7.23 16.77 7.74
N PHE A 256 6.23 16.31 7.01
CA PHE A 256 5.00 15.82 7.60
C PHE A 256 4.89 14.30 7.45
N GLN A 257 4.50 13.63 8.52
CA GLN A 257 4.07 12.25 8.47
C GLN A 257 2.56 12.19 8.43
N THR A 258 1.97 11.39 7.55
CA THR A 258 0.54 11.05 7.59
C THR A 258 0.34 9.56 7.86
N CYS A 259 -0.67 9.23 8.64
CA CYS A 259 -1.03 7.85 8.99
C CYS A 259 -2.40 7.46 8.39
N PRO A 260 -2.65 6.16 8.16
CA PRO A 260 -3.98 5.63 7.80
C PRO A 260 -5.12 6.04 8.74
N SER A 261 -4.79 6.39 9.99
CA SER A 261 -5.72 6.92 10.99
C SER A 261 -6.14 8.37 10.76
N ALA A 262 -5.74 8.97 9.64
CA ALA A 262 -5.89 10.39 9.30
C ALA A 262 -5.12 11.38 10.20
N ASN A 263 -4.37 10.88 11.19
CA ASN A 263 -3.45 11.72 11.95
C ASN A 263 -2.27 12.16 11.09
N TYR A 264 -1.78 13.35 11.35
CA TYR A 264 -0.55 13.85 10.78
C TYR A 264 0.29 14.59 11.82
N PHE A 265 1.61 14.61 11.61
CA PHE A 265 2.58 15.20 12.53
C PHE A 265 3.59 16.03 11.75
N ASP A 266 3.92 17.24 12.22
CA ASP A 266 5.10 17.98 11.77
C ASP A 266 6.31 17.44 12.52
N CYS A 267 7.32 16.98 11.78
CA CYS A 267 8.46 16.27 12.30
C CYS A 267 9.75 17.02 11.96
N LYS A 268 10.74 16.97 12.87
CA LYS A 268 12.13 17.34 12.56
C LYS A 268 12.81 16.26 11.72
N ALA A 269 12.59 15.01 12.11
CA ALA A 269 12.97 13.83 11.35
C ALA A 269 11.98 12.71 11.66
N MET A 270 11.72 11.85 10.68
CA MET A 270 10.80 10.73 10.82
C MET A 270 11.20 9.58 9.91
N SER A 271 10.86 8.35 10.30
CA SER A 271 11.00 7.18 9.43
C SER A 271 9.75 6.30 9.53
N ILE A 272 9.30 5.81 8.37
CA ILE A 272 8.17 4.88 8.23
C ILE A 272 8.57 3.65 7.42
N GLY A 273 7.75 2.60 7.48
CA GLY A 273 8.00 1.32 6.82
C GLY A 273 8.72 0.29 7.69
N ALA A 274 9.19 -0.76 7.05
CA ALA A 274 9.78 -1.93 7.68
C ALA A 274 11.06 -1.57 8.44
N ARG A 275 11.18 -2.05 9.68
CA ARG A 275 12.34 -1.81 10.58
C ARG A 275 12.67 -0.33 10.80
N SER A 276 11.70 0.58 10.61
CA SER A 276 11.87 2.02 10.83
C SER A 276 12.24 2.42 12.26
N GLN A 277 11.98 1.56 13.27
CA GLN A 277 12.38 1.80 14.66
C GLN A 277 13.91 1.97 14.78
N SER A 278 14.70 1.20 14.03
CA SER A 278 16.17 1.31 14.04
C SER A 278 16.62 2.67 13.50
N ALA A 279 16.02 3.13 12.40
CA ALA A 279 16.26 4.46 11.84
C ALA A 279 15.86 5.56 12.82
N ARG A 280 14.67 5.47 13.46
CA ARG A 280 14.23 6.45 14.47
C ARG A 280 15.21 6.56 15.64
N THR A 281 15.71 5.43 16.13
CA THR A 281 16.71 5.41 17.21
C THR A 281 18.00 6.14 16.81
N TYR A 282 18.44 6.02 15.56
CA TYR A 282 19.58 6.78 15.05
C TYR A 282 19.28 8.28 14.93
N LEU A 283 18.11 8.62 14.36
CA LEU A 283 17.68 10.01 14.18
C LEU A 283 17.55 10.75 15.51
N GLU A 284 17.01 10.11 16.55
CA GLU A 284 16.88 10.67 17.90
C GLU A 284 18.25 11.03 18.51
N ARG A 285 19.29 10.24 18.24
CA ARG A 285 20.66 10.52 18.74
C ARG A 285 21.33 11.68 18.03
N CYS A 286 20.91 12.01 16.81
CA CYS A 286 21.54 13.02 15.96
C CYS A 286 20.66 14.26 15.74
N MET A 287 19.48 14.32 16.38
CA MET A 287 18.46 15.35 16.10
C MET A 287 18.95 16.79 16.24
N ASP A 288 19.87 17.05 17.18
CA ASP A 288 20.38 18.39 17.44
C ASP A 288 21.32 18.89 16.34
N LYS A 289 21.97 17.95 15.62
CA LYS A 289 22.93 18.28 14.56
C LYS A 289 22.25 18.75 13.27
N PHE A 290 21.03 18.28 12.99
CA PHE A 290 20.37 18.49 11.69
C PHE A 290 20.12 19.95 11.35
N SER A 291 19.92 20.82 12.34
CA SER A 291 19.54 22.22 12.07
C SER A 291 20.67 23.03 11.42
N ASP A 292 21.92 22.69 11.71
CA ASP A 292 23.12 23.38 11.22
C ASP A 292 23.86 22.59 10.11
N CYS A 293 23.33 21.43 9.69
CA CYS A 293 23.93 20.61 8.64
C CYS A 293 23.83 21.27 7.26
N ASN A 294 24.89 21.11 6.47
CA ASN A 294 24.84 21.33 5.03
C ASN A 294 24.00 20.23 4.34
N LEU A 295 23.60 20.46 3.09
CA LEU A 295 22.79 19.53 2.31
C LEU A 295 23.42 18.12 2.24
N ASN A 296 24.71 18.04 1.89
CA ASN A 296 25.40 16.75 1.76
C ASN A 296 25.46 15.98 3.10
N ASP A 297 25.75 16.69 4.20
CA ASP A 297 25.79 16.08 5.53
C ASP A 297 24.40 15.60 5.97
N LEU A 298 23.36 16.36 5.64
CA LEU A 298 21.97 15.99 5.89
C LEU A 298 21.61 14.71 5.12
N VAL A 299 21.94 14.63 3.84
CA VAL A 299 21.74 13.41 3.03
C VAL A 299 22.52 12.23 3.62
N GLN A 300 23.76 12.42 4.06
CA GLN A 300 24.53 11.37 4.72
C GLN A 300 23.87 10.88 6.01
N HIS A 301 23.30 11.77 6.84
CA HIS A 301 22.54 11.34 8.01
C HIS A 301 21.30 10.51 7.61
N GLY A 302 20.60 10.89 6.54
CA GLY A 302 19.49 10.12 5.99
C GLY A 302 19.90 8.73 5.51
N LEU A 303 21.02 8.61 4.80
CA LEU A 303 21.58 7.34 4.34
C LEU A 303 22.05 6.47 5.51
N ARG A 304 22.75 7.04 6.50
CA ARG A 304 23.17 6.32 7.72
C ARG A 304 21.95 5.79 8.49
N ALA A 305 20.89 6.60 8.63
CA ALA A 305 19.64 6.17 9.25
C ALA A 305 18.97 5.03 8.47
N LEU A 306 18.90 5.15 7.14
CA LEU A 306 18.30 4.13 6.28
C LEU A 306 19.09 2.81 6.33
N ARG A 307 20.42 2.87 6.41
CA ARG A 307 21.29 1.70 6.55
C ARG A 307 20.99 0.88 7.80
N GLU A 308 20.64 1.53 8.91
CA GLU A 308 20.25 0.80 10.14
C GLU A 308 18.94 0.01 9.99
N THR A 309 18.17 0.25 8.93
CA THR A 309 16.97 -0.53 8.59
C THR A 309 17.27 -1.76 7.74
N LEU A 310 18.50 -1.97 7.28
CA LEU A 310 18.90 -3.14 6.49
C LEU A 310 19.27 -4.33 7.39
N PRO A 311 19.18 -5.58 6.90
CA PRO A 311 19.77 -6.73 7.59
C PRO A 311 21.29 -6.55 7.70
N ALA A 312 21.92 -7.19 8.70
CA ALA A 312 23.36 -7.01 8.96
C ALA A 312 24.28 -7.42 7.79
N GLU A 313 23.80 -8.28 6.89
CA GLU A 313 24.55 -8.82 5.75
C GLU A 313 24.42 -7.97 4.47
N GLN A 314 23.49 -7.01 4.46
CA GLN A 314 23.24 -6.15 3.29
C GLN A 314 23.59 -4.71 3.63
N ASP A 315 24.40 -4.10 2.78
CA ASP A 315 24.71 -2.67 2.84
C ASP A 315 23.96 -1.91 1.77
N LEU A 316 23.83 -0.59 1.97
CA LEU A 316 23.50 0.34 0.89
C LEU A 316 24.65 0.24 -0.09
N THR A 317 24.41 -0.40 -1.22
CA THR A 317 25.45 -1.01 -2.04
C THR A 317 26.41 0.06 -2.56
N THR A 318 27.69 -0.05 -2.16
CA THR A 318 28.85 0.60 -2.78
C THR A 318 29.78 -0.41 -3.44
N LYS A 319 29.43 -1.71 -3.43
CA LYS A 319 30.31 -2.75 -3.96
C LYS A 319 30.25 -2.78 -5.49
N VAL A 320 31.21 -2.10 -6.11
CA VAL A 320 31.86 -2.65 -7.29
C VAL A 320 32.36 -4.05 -6.89
N ARG A 321 31.62 -5.10 -7.23
CA ARG A 321 32.18 -6.45 -7.21
C ARG A 321 33.21 -6.49 -8.33
N SER A 322 34.46 -6.21 -8.03
CA SER A 322 35.55 -6.72 -8.87
C SER A 322 35.51 -8.26 -8.77
N PRO A 323 35.36 -9.01 -9.88
CA PRO A 323 35.32 -10.47 -9.86
C PRO A 323 36.72 -11.06 -9.67
N THR A 324 37.42 -10.72 -8.59
CA THR A 324 38.83 -11.11 -8.37
C THR A 324 39.11 -11.36 -6.89
N ALA A 325 38.46 -12.36 -6.30
CA ALA A 325 38.93 -12.95 -5.04
C ALA A 325 38.33 -14.34 -4.81
N HIS A 326 38.56 -15.30 -5.73
CA HIS A 326 38.55 -16.75 -5.48
C HIS A 326 38.81 -17.50 -6.79
N LEU A 327 40.01 -17.36 -7.38
CA LEU A 327 40.47 -18.28 -8.43
C LEU A 327 42.00 -18.20 -8.56
N SER A 328 42.70 -18.43 -7.46
CA SER A 328 44.13 -18.77 -7.47
C SER A 328 44.33 -20.27 -7.24
N ALA A 329 43.61 -21.10 -7.97
CA ALA A 329 43.92 -22.51 -8.16
C ALA A 329 43.03 -23.07 -9.28
N LEU A 330 43.58 -23.14 -10.49
CA LEU A 330 43.54 -24.29 -11.41
C LEU A 330 43.86 -23.79 -12.82
N SER A 331 44.97 -24.29 -13.33
CA SER A 331 45.47 -24.05 -14.67
C SER A 331 44.62 -24.73 -15.74
N SER A 332 44.76 -24.19 -16.95
CA SER A 332 44.64 -24.87 -18.25
C SER A 332 43.27 -25.42 -18.66
N SER A 333 42.51 -24.64 -19.42
CA SER A 333 42.12 -25.01 -20.80
C SER A 333 41.32 -23.87 -21.45
N LEU A 334 41.77 -23.49 -22.65
CA LEU A 334 41.15 -22.50 -23.52
C LEU A 334 39.79 -23.01 -24.00
N LEU A 335 38.69 -22.63 -23.34
CA LEU A 335 37.32 -22.67 -23.93
C LEU A 335 36.23 -21.96 -23.07
N SER A 336 36.60 -20.96 -22.25
CA SER A 336 35.63 -20.26 -21.38
C SER A 336 35.57 -18.73 -21.57
N GLN A 337 36.20 -18.18 -22.62
CA GLN A 337 36.25 -16.73 -22.84
C GLN A 337 35.05 -16.14 -23.59
N SER A 338 34.14 -16.95 -24.15
CA SER A 338 32.99 -16.45 -24.93
C SER A 338 31.65 -16.44 -24.19
N ILE A 339 31.56 -16.99 -22.96
CA ILE A 339 30.29 -17.04 -22.20
C ILE A 339 30.26 -16.01 -21.04
N TYR A 340 31.41 -15.48 -20.62
CA TYR A 340 31.48 -14.55 -19.47
C TYR A 340 31.38 -13.05 -19.82
N ALA A 341 31.15 -12.69 -21.08
CA ALA A 341 31.12 -11.29 -21.52
C ALA A 341 29.72 -10.61 -21.45
N CYS A 342 28.66 -11.32 -21.05
CA CYS A 342 27.28 -10.79 -21.09
C CYS A 342 26.63 -10.53 -19.72
N SER A 343 27.33 -10.71 -18.60
CA SER A 343 26.83 -10.23 -17.31
C SER A 343 27.53 -8.92 -16.97
N GLU A 344 26.94 -7.81 -17.41
CA GLU A 344 27.30 -6.50 -16.86
C GLU A 344 27.19 -6.58 -15.32
N PRO A 345 28.22 -6.14 -14.57
CA PRO A 345 28.10 -6.11 -13.11
C PRO A 345 26.95 -5.18 -12.76
N GLU A 346 25.91 -5.71 -12.09
CA GLU A 346 24.80 -4.91 -11.59
C GLU A 346 25.34 -3.69 -10.84
N THR A 347 25.02 -2.51 -11.33
CA THR A 347 25.42 -1.25 -10.69
C THR A 347 24.90 -1.27 -9.26
N PRO A 348 25.76 -1.07 -8.24
CA PRO A 348 25.37 -1.19 -6.84
C PRO A 348 24.29 -0.17 -6.42
N PHE A 349 23.98 0.83 -7.24
CA PHE A 349 23.22 2.02 -6.85
C PHE A 349 21.69 1.92 -7.05
N GLN A 350 21.17 0.77 -7.49
CA GLN A 350 19.78 0.67 -7.96
C GLN A 350 18.70 0.64 -6.87
N ASN A 351 19.05 0.53 -5.58
CA ASN A 351 18.07 0.33 -4.51
C ASN A 351 17.78 1.56 -3.64
N VAL A 352 18.39 2.72 -3.89
CA VAL A 352 18.14 3.96 -3.13
C VAL A 352 17.55 5.04 -4.03
N SER A 353 16.63 5.83 -3.49
CA SER A 353 16.08 7.02 -4.12
C SER A 353 16.17 8.17 -3.12
N ILE A 354 16.61 9.34 -3.57
CA ILE A 354 16.77 10.54 -2.75
C ILE A 354 15.92 11.66 -3.34
N GLY A 355 15.09 12.29 -2.52
CA GLY A 355 14.32 13.48 -2.87
C GLY A 355 14.80 14.67 -2.07
N ILE A 356 15.09 15.79 -2.72
CA ILE A 356 15.62 16.99 -2.06
C ILE A 356 14.76 18.20 -2.44
N VAL A 357 14.43 19.03 -1.47
CA VAL A 357 13.85 20.37 -1.68
C VAL A 357 14.48 21.35 -0.72
N GLY A 358 14.64 22.61 -1.13
CA GLY A 358 15.21 23.63 -0.24
C GLY A 358 14.98 25.04 -0.75
N LYS A 359 15.64 25.99 -0.08
CA LYS A 359 15.64 27.39 -0.51
C LYS A 359 16.25 27.49 -1.91
N GLU A 360 15.49 28.05 -2.86
CA GLU A 360 15.91 28.22 -4.26
C GLU A 360 16.17 26.90 -5.02
N MET A 361 15.72 25.77 -4.47
CA MET A 361 15.83 24.45 -5.09
C MET A 361 14.45 23.79 -5.14
N GLU A 362 13.93 23.62 -6.35
CA GLU A 362 12.72 22.83 -6.60
C GLU A 362 12.93 21.37 -6.20
N PHE A 363 11.84 20.65 -5.92
CA PHE A 363 11.87 19.26 -5.49
C PHE A 363 12.44 18.37 -6.61
N THR A 364 13.65 17.87 -6.41
CA THR A 364 14.34 16.98 -7.34
C THR A 364 14.41 15.57 -6.78
N ILE A 365 14.35 14.58 -7.67
CA ILE A 365 14.50 13.16 -7.34
C ILE A 365 15.77 12.66 -8.01
N TYR A 366 16.66 12.08 -7.22
CA TYR A 366 17.89 11.40 -7.65
C TYR A 366 17.65 9.90 -7.54
N ASP A 367 17.77 9.21 -8.68
CA ASP A 367 17.66 7.76 -8.81
C ASP A 367 18.92 7.20 -9.46
N ASP A 368 19.26 5.95 -9.12
CA ASP A 368 20.32 5.16 -9.78
C ASP A 368 21.69 5.86 -9.76
N ASP A 369 22.28 6.21 -10.91
CA ASP A 369 23.61 6.82 -11.00
C ASP A 369 23.69 8.20 -10.34
N ASP A 370 22.57 8.94 -10.32
CA ASP A 370 22.47 10.27 -9.73
C ASP A 370 22.62 10.25 -8.19
N VAL A 371 22.50 9.06 -7.59
CA VAL A 371 22.69 8.85 -6.14
C VAL A 371 24.16 8.63 -5.78
N ALA A 372 25.01 8.22 -6.73
CA ALA A 372 26.41 7.88 -6.50
C ALA A 372 27.21 8.99 -5.78
N PRO A 373 27.07 10.29 -6.11
CA PRO A 373 27.81 11.36 -5.43
C PRO A 373 27.55 11.43 -3.92
N PHE A 374 26.36 11.03 -3.46
CA PHE A 374 25.99 11.06 -2.04
C PHE A 374 26.45 9.81 -1.28
N LEU A 375 26.78 8.73 -1.99
CA LEU A 375 27.27 7.48 -1.42
C LEU A 375 28.80 7.46 -1.28
N VAL A 376 29.52 8.19 -2.14
CA VAL A 376 30.97 8.36 -2.09
C VAL A 376 31.33 9.19 -0.84
N GLY A 377 31.65 8.52 0.26
CA GLY A 377 31.94 9.15 1.56
C GLY A 377 31.08 8.63 2.72
N LEU A 378 30.19 7.67 2.47
CA LEU A 378 29.47 6.99 3.54
C LEU A 378 30.42 6.07 4.32
N GLU A 379 30.79 6.47 5.54
CA GLU A 379 31.65 5.67 6.44
C GLU A 379 31.14 4.23 6.60
N GLU A 380 32.05 3.25 6.50
CA GLU A 380 31.71 1.84 6.70
C GLU A 380 31.09 1.59 8.08
N ARG A 381 30.14 0.66 8.12
CA ARG A 381 29.51 0.26 9.38
C ARG A 381 30.56 -0.45 10.23
N PRO A 382 30.85 0.00 11.46
CA PRO A 382 31.66 -0.80 12.37
C PRO A 382 30.91 -2.11 12.62
N GLN A 383 31.43 -3.22 12.10
CA GLN A 383 30.84 -4.52 12.35
C GLN A 383 30.85 -4.73 13.86
N ARG A 384 29.67 -4.94 14.46
CA ARG A 384 29.61 -5.50 15.82
C ARG A 384 30.34 -6.82 15.74
N LYS A 385 31.50 -6.95 16.41
CA LYS A 385 32.18 -8.22 16.58
C LYS A 385 31.12 -9.20 17.11
N VAL A 386 30.66 -10.09 16.24
CA VAL A 386 29.84 -11.22 16.68
C VAL A 386 30.77 -11.99 17.58
N GLN A 387 30.55 -11.90 18.89
CA GLN A 387 31.21 -12.75 19.85
C GLN A 387 30.78 -14.15 19.44
N GLN A 388 31.66 -14.86 18.73
CA GLN A 388 31.44 -16.25 18.37
C GLN A 388 31.10 -16.95 19.68
N ARG A 389 29.84 -17.33 19.86
CA ARG A 389 29.50 -18.33 20.85
C ARG A 389 30.27 -19.55 20.41
N THR A 390 31.40 -19.81 21.08
CA THR A 390 32.07 -21.10 21.00
C THR A 390 31.01 -22.13 21.34
N SER A 391 30.51 -22.80 20.31
CA SER A 391 29.65 -23.97 20.44
C SER A 391 30.48 -25.04 21.15
N TYR A 392 30.34 -25.12 22.47
CA TYR A 392 30.73 -26.29 23.27
C TYR A 392 29.80 -27.45 22.87
N HIS A 393 30.03 -28.04 21.70
CA HIS A 393 29.37 -29.26 21.24
C HIS A 393 30.37 -30.40 20.97
N HIS A 394 31.48 -30.39 21.70
CA HIS A 394 32.42 -31.51 21.74
C HIS A 394 32.72 -31.82 23.20
N TYR A 395 32.73 -33.11 23.57
CA TYR A 395 32.88 -33.68 24.93
C TYR A 395 31.61 -33.94 25.75
N GLN A 396 30.61 -34.61 25.16
CA GLN A 396 29.58 -35.30 25.97
C GLN A 396 29.39 -36.78 25.60
N HIS A 397 30.40 -37.43 25.00
CA HIS A 397 30.35 -38.85 24.63
C HIS A 397 31.52 -39.70 25.17
N LEU A 398 32.26 -39.22 26.17
CA LEU A 398 33.45 -39.92 26.70
C LEU A 398 33.42 -40.13 28.23
N LEU A 399 32.22 -40.28 28.82
CA LEU A 399 32.04 -40.59 30.24
C LEU A 399 31.08 -41.78 30.51
N PHE A 400 30.98 -42.73 29.57
CA PHE A 400 30.24 -44.00 29.77
C PHE A 400 31.05 -45.25 29.43
N VAL A 401 32.37 -45.18 29.56
CA VAL A 401 33.26 -46.36 29.60
C VAL A 401 34.28 -46.11 30.69
N ASN A 402 33.90 -46.43 31.94
CA ASN A 402 34.72 -46.70 33.13
C ASN A 402 33.96 -46.26 34.38
N ALA A 403 32.94 -47.03 34.73
CA ALA A 403 32.52 -47.21 36.11
C ALA A 403 32.24 -48.70 36.28
N SER A 404 33.13 -49.33 37.05
CA SER A 404 33.04 -50.67 37.59
C SER A 404 31.92 -50.78 38.61
#